data_AF-A0A536SHK2-F1
#
_entry.id   AF-A0A536SHK2-F1
#
_cell.length_a   1.000
_cell.length_b   1.000
_cell.length_c   1.000
_cell.angle_alpha   90.00
_cell.angle_beta   90.00
_cell.angle_gamma   90.00
#
_symmetry.space_group_name_H-M   'P 1'
#
loop_
_entity.id
_entity.type
_entity.pdbx_description
1 polymer ?
#
loop_
_entity_poly.entity_id
_entity_poly.type
_entity_poly.pdbx_seq_one_letter_code
_entity_poly.pdbx_strand_id
1 'polypeptide(L)'
;MSDAGELAAWIELSLVPGLGDQRFRSLLSTFGLPTRILSATRSQLGRVVPEALAARILERSSGPEIEKTLQWAAQAGHALLTLADSEYPKQLLEIPDPPALLYVAGNLKLLSSPALAVVGSRNATPQGMKNAQSFARAFSDAGLAIVSGLALGVDSAAHRGGLEGRGSTVAVLGTG
;
A
#
# COMPACT_ATOMS: atom_id res chain seq x y z
N MET A 1 5.30 12.67 9.88
CA MET A 1 3.91 12.35 10.20
C MET A 1 3.08 13.49 9.66
N SER A 2 2.31 13.21 8.61
CA SER A 2 1.34 14.13 8.02
C SER A 2 0.34 14.60 9.06
N ASP A 3 -0.06 15.88 8.98
CA ASP A 3 -1.14 16.43 9.81
C ASP A 3 -2.45 15.66 9.51
N ALA A 4 -3.35 15.52 10.49
CA ALA A 4 -4.60 14.77 10.33
C ALA A 4 -5.45 15.30 9.15
N GLY A 5 -5.41 16.62 8.93
CA GLY A 5 -6.05 17.27 7.78
C GLY A 5 -5.38 16.95 6.44
N GLU A 6 -4.07 16.71 6.42
CA GLU A 6 -3.36 16.28 5.21
C GLU A 6 -3.67 14.81 4.89
N LEU A 7 -3.63 13.93 5.89
CA LEU A 7 -3.96 12.51 5.70
C LEU A 7 -5.40 12.31 5.25
N ALA A 8 -6.35 13.10 5.80
CA ALA A 8 -7.73 13.12 5.33
C ALA A 8 -7.84 13.43 3.83
N ALA A 9 -7.04 14.38 3.34
CA ALA A 9 -7.03 14.74 1.91
C ALA A 9 -6.43 13.64 1.02
N TRP A 10 -5.42 12.90 1.52
CA TRP A 10 -4.92 11.70 0.83
C TRP A 10 -6.02 10.64 0.70
N ILE A 11 -6.73 10.36 1.81
CA ILE A 11 -7.84 9.39 1.83
C ILE A 11 -8.95 9.84 0.88
N GLU A 12 -9.39 11.09 0.95
CA GLU A 12 -10.44 11.64 0.10
C GLU A 12 -10.14 11.45 -1.38
N LEU A 13 -8.93 11.79 -1.84
CA LEU A 13 -8.55 11.58 -3.23
C LEU A 13 -8.55 10.09 -3.60
N SER A 14 -8.08 9.20 -2.73
CA SER A 14 -8.08 7.76 -3.02
C SER A 14 -9.47 7.15 -3.15
N LEU A 15 -10.49 7.79 -2.55
CA LEU A 15 -11.88 7.38 -2.64
C LEU A 15 -12.58 7.89 -3.90
N VAL A 16 -11.95 8.77 -4.70
CA VAL A 16 -12.54 9.31 -5.93
C VAL A 16 -12.67 8.21 -6.99
N PRO A 17 -13.89 7.83 -7.42
CA PRO A 17 -14.05 6.74 -8.37
C PRO A 17 -13.38 7.04 -9.71
N GLY A 18 -12.53 6.13 -10.18
CA GLY A 18 -11.80 6.28 -11.45
C GLY A 18 -10.55 7.17 -11.39
N LEU A 19 -10.15 7.63 -10.19
CA LEU A 19 -8.82 8.17 -9.95
C LEU A 19 -7.85 7.03 -9.62
N GLY A 20 -7.15 6.51 -10.63
CA GLY A 20 -6.06 5.54 -10.42
C GLY A 20 -4.74 6.21 -10.01
N ASP A 21 -3.80 5.40 -9.52
CA ASP A 21 -2.50 5.85 -8.98
C ASP A 21 -1.71 6.74 -9.95
N GLN A 22 -1.67 6.39 -11.25
CA GLN A 22 -1.00 7.21 -12.26
C GLN A 22 -1.55 8.64 -12.33
N ARG A 23 -2.88 8.81 -12.31
CA ARG A 23 -3.51 10.14 -12.37
C ARG A 23 -3.38 10.88 -11.05
N PHE A 24 -3.46 10.16 -9.94
CA PHE A 24 -3.20 10.74 -8.62
C PHE A 24 -1.78 11.33 -8.60
N ARG A 25 -0.76 10.57 -9.04
CA ARG A 25 0.62 11.07 -9.13
C ARG A 25 0.80 12.25 -10.07
N SER A 26 0.11 12.28 -11.21
CA SER A 26 0.12 13.46 -12.10
C SER A 26 -0.49 14.70 -11.43
N LEU A 27 -1.51 14.54 -10.60
CA LEU A 27 -2.06 15.63 -9.80
C LEU A 27 -1.06 16.08 -8.74
N LEU A 28 -0.41 15.13 -8.04
CA LEU A 28 0.61 15.43 -7.04
C LEU A 28 1.81 16.17 -7.64
N SER A 29 2.27 15.77 -8.83
CA SER A 29 3.39 16.43 -9.51
C SER A 29 3.04 17.86 -9.97
N THR A 30 1.78 18.11 -10.31
CA THR A 30 1.31 19.41 -10.78
C THR A 30 0.97 20.37 -9.65
N PHE A 31 0.30 19.88 -8.60
CA PHE A 31 -0.29 20.70 -7.54
C PHE A 31 0.44 20.59 -6.19
N GLY A 32 1.26 19.55 -6.00
CA GLY A 32 1.85 19.20 -4.71
C GLY A 32 0.89 18.38 -3.85
N LEU A 33 0.80 18.70 -2.56
CA LEU A 33 0.04 17.91 -1.59
C LEU A 33 -1.48 17.87 -1.91
N PRO A 34 -2.19 16.80 -1.51
CA PRO A 34 -3.63 16.62 -1.73
C PRO A 34 -4.53 17.79 -1.35
N THR A 35 -4.22 18.51 -0.27
CA THR A 35 -4.99 19.68 0.17
C THR A 35 -5.05 20.78 -0.91
N ARG A 36 -3.99 20.93 -1.71
CA ARG A 36 -3.94 21.87 -2.84
C ARG A 36 -4.75 21.35 -4.03
N ILE A 37 -4.74 20.04 -4.28
CA ILE A 37 -5.56 19.40 -5.32
C ILE A 37 -7.05 19.63 -5.03
N LEU A 38 -7.48 19.38 -3.79
CA LEU A 38 -8.87 19.57 -3.35
C LEU A 38 -9.31 21.04 -3.30
N SER A 39 -8.36 21.97 -3.32
CA SER A 39 -8.60 23.42 -3.38
C SER A 39 -8.51 23.98 -4.81
N ALA A 40 -8.10 23.17 -5.79
CA ALA A 40 -7.96 23.60 -7.17
C ALA A 40 -9.33 23.78 -7.83
N THR A 41 -9.41 24.70 -8.79
CA THR A 41 -10.62 24.92 -9.58
C THR A 41 -10.80 23.83 -10.65
N ARG A 42 -12.03 23.67 -11.14
CA ARG A 42 -12.36 22.76 -12.25
C ARG A 42 -11.44 22.96 -13.47
N SER A 43 -11.21 24.22 -13.86
CA SER A 43 -10.34 24.55 -15.00
C SER A 43 -8.88 24.16 -14.76
N GLN A 44 -8.39 24.26 -13.53
CA GLN A 44 -7.03 23.82 -13.18
C GLN A 44 -6.92 22.29 -13.23
N LEU A 45 -7.86 21.57 -12.62
CA LEU A 45 -7.89 20.11 -12.62
C LEU A 45 -8.02 19.54 -14.04
N GLY A 46 -8.84 20.17 -14.89
CA GLY A 46 -9.05 19.77 -16.30
C GLY A 46 -7.80 19.80 -17.19
N ARG A 47 -6.69 20.40 -16.72
CA ARG A 47 -5.39 20.37 -17.42
C ARG A 47 -4.64 19.06 -17.21
N VAL A 48 -4.98 18.30 -16.18
CA VAL A 48 -4.27 17.08 -15.76
C VAL A 48 -5.15 15.85 -15.90
N VAL A 49 -6.45 15.98 -15.64
CA VAL A 49 -7.41 14.89 -15.69
C VAL A 49 -8.61 15.22 -16.58
N PRO A 50 -9.32 14.21 -17.13
CA PRO A 50 -10.54 14.46 -17.88
C PRO A 50 -11.59 15.22 -17.07
N GLU A 51 -12.43 16.01 -17.75
CA GLU A 51 -13.47 16.84 -17.12
C GLU A 51 -14.38 16.06 -16.16
N ALA A 52 -14.78 14.84 -16.54
CA ALA A 52 -15.61 13.97 -15.69
C ALA A 52 -14.90 13.52 -14.40
N LEU A 53 -13.57 13.48 -14.37
CA LEU A 53 -12.80 13.18 -13.17
C LEU A 53 -12.56 14.44 -12.34
N ALA A 54 -12.29 15.59 -12.98
CA ALA A 54 -12.21 16.88 -12.31
C ALA A 54 -13.52 17.20 -11.55
N ALA A 55 -14.67 16.95 -12.17
CA ALA A 55 -15.98 17.09 -11.50
C ALA A 55 -16.09 16.23 -10.24
N ARG A 56 -15.72 14.95 -10.32
CA ARG A 56 -15.77 14.02 -9.18
C ARG A 56 -14.81 14.38 -8.04
N ILE A 57 -13.62 14.90 -8.35
CA ILE A 57 -12.69 15.41 -7.33
C ILE A 57 -13.34 16.59 -6.56
N LEU A 58 -14.10 17.44 -7.24
CA LEU A 58 -14.77 18.60 -6.64
C LEU A 58 -16.05 18.25 -5.89
N GLU A 59 -16.69 17.12 -6.22
CA GLU A 59 -17.90 16.64 -5.54
C GLU A 59 -17.65 16.26 -4.07
N ARG A 60 -16.37 16.05 -3.70
CA ARG A 60 -15.87 15.64 -2.36
C ARG A 60 -16.44 14.31 -1.87
N SER A 61 -15.61 13.52 -1.19
CA SER A 61 -16.03 12.22 -0.66
C SER A 61 -16.79 12.36 0.65
N SER A 62 -17.68 11.40 0.94
CA SER A 62 -18.43 11.34 2.18
C SER A 62 -17.52 11.27 3.40
N GLY A 63 -17.60 12.27 4.28
CA GLY A 63 -16.84 12.35 5.54
C GLY A 63 -16.81 11.08 6.41
N PRO A 64 -17.85 10.22 6.45
CA PRO A 64 -17.83 8.99 7.26
C PRO A 64 -16.74 7.98 6.89
N GLU A 65 -16.43 7.78 5.60
CA GLU A 65 -15.40 6.82 5.19
C GLU A 65 -13.98 7.32 5.50
N ILE A 66 -13.79 8.64 5.38
CA ILE A 66 -12.53 9.30 5.76
C ILE A 66 -12.32 9.14 7.27
N GLU A 67 -13.34 9.47 8.07
CA GLU A 67 -13.29 9.36 9.53
C GLU A 67 -13.04 7.90 9.97
N LYS A 68 -13.75 6.94 9.38
CA LYS A 68 -13.54 5.50 9.65
C LYS A 68 -12.11 5.07 9.33
N THR A 69 -11.55 5.56 8.22
CA THR A 69 -10.18 5.24 7.82
C THR A 69 -9.16 5.86 8.78
N LEU A 70 -9.36 7.10 9.19
CA LEU A 70 -8.52 7.77 10.19
C LEU A 70 -8.57 7.05 11.54
N GLN A 71 -9.76 6.64 11.98
CA GLN A 71 -9.94 5.85 13.20
C GLN A 71 -9.25 4.48 13.11
N TRP A 72 -9.32 3.82 11.95
CA TRP A 72 -8.60 2.57 11.72
C TRP A 72 -7.08 2.77 11.79
N ALA A 73 -6.56 3.83 11.16
CA ALA A 73 -5.13 4.16 11.15
C ALA A 73 -4.59 4.56 12.54
N ALA A 74 -5.46 5.09 13.41
CA ALA A 74 -5.10 5.46 14.78
C ALA A 74 -5.00 4.26 15.76
N GLN A 75 -5.41 3.05 15.34
CA GLN A 75 -5.32 1.86 16.18
C GLN A 75 -3.87 1.40 16.36
N ALA A 76 -3.57 0.80 17.52
CA ALA A 76 -2.23 0.31 17.82
C ALA A 76 -1.80 -0.77 16.81
N GLY A 77 -0.65 -0.56 16.18
CA GLY A 77 -0.11 -1.47 15.16
C GLY A 77 -0.70 -1.25 13.76
N HIS A 78 -1.53 -0.24 13.55
CA HIS A 78 -1.94 0.20 12.21
C HIS A 78 -1.18 1.45 11.79
N ALA A 79 -1.01 1.61 10.48
CA ALA A 79 -0.48 2.83 9.89
C ALA A 79 -1.05 3.03 8.49
N LEU A 80 -1.15 4.30 8.10
CA LEU A 80 -1.46 4.69 6.74
C LEU A 80 -0.27 5.51 6.23
N LEU A 81 0.47 4.96 5.27
CA LEU A 81 1.63 5.63 4.68
C LEU A 81 1.26 6.24 3.34
N THR A 82 1.77 7.43 3.07
CA THR A 82 1.58 8.15 1.82
C THR A 82 2.92 8.28 1.10
N LEU A 83 2.89 8.63 -0.19
CA LEU A 83 4.11 8.94 -0.95
C LEU A 83 4.95 10.09 -0.35
N ALA A 84 4.37 10.89 0.55
CA ALA A 84 5.06 11.97 1.25
C ALA A 84 5.77 11.53 2.54
N ASP A 85 5.52 10.31 3.03
CA ASP A 85 6.08 9.83 4.28
C ASP A 85 7.48 9.23 4.11
N SER A 86 8.40 9.59 5.01
CA SER A 86 9.76 9.05 5.04
C SER A 86 9.84 7.55 5.32
N GLU A 87 8.77 7.00 5.91
CA GLU A 87 8.63 5.57 6.23
C GLU A 87 8.06 4.77 5.05
N TYR A 88 7.63 5.43 3.98
CA TYR A 88 7.15 4.75 2.79
C TYR A 88 8.28 3.89 2.17
N PRO A 89 8.01 2.64 1.73
CA PRO A 89 9.06 1.73 1.27
C PRO A 89 9.73 2.24 0.00
N LYS A 90 11.04 2.53 0.08
CA LYS A 90 11.81 3.12 -1.03
C LYS A 90 11.77 2.28 -2.31
N GLN A 91 11.89 0.96 -2.17
CA GLN A 91 11.82 0.04 -3.31
C GLN A 91 10.46 0.11 -4.03
N LEU A 92 9.38 0.43 -3.30
CA LEU A 92 8.07 0.58 -3.90
C LEU A 92 7.97 1.92 -4.65
N LEU A 93 8.61 3.00 -4.18
CA LEU A 93 8.68 4.28 -4.92
C LEU A 93 9.36 4.16 -6.29
N GLU A 94 10.23 3.16 -6.47
CA GLU A 94 10.98 2.94 -7.70
C GLU A 94 10.17 2.24 -8.80
N ILE A 95 9.00 1.67 -8.48
CA ILE A 95 8.16 1.02 -9.50
C ILE A 95 7.45 2.06 -10.38
N PRO A 96 6.99 1.70 -11.60
CA PRO A 96 6.36 2.66 -12.52
C PRO A 96 5.08 3.31 -11.98
N ASP A 97 4.34 2.59 -11.14
CA ASP A 97 3.07 3.02 -10.54
C ASP A 97 3.00 2.69 -9.05
N PRO A 98 3.73 3.42 -8.18
CA PRO A 98 3.68 3.20 -6.75
C PRO A 98 2.31 3.61 -6.22
N PRO A 99 1.70 2.81 -5.31
CA PRO A 99 0.41 3.12 -4.74
C PRO A 99 0.46 4.41 -3.92
N ALA A 100 -0.53 5.29 -4.10
CA ALA A 100 -0.55 6.59 -3.42
C ALA A 100 -0.63 6.46 -1.89
N LEU A 101 -1.33 5.44 -1.39
CA LEU A 101 -1.45 5.09 0.02
C LEU A 101 -1.16 3.61 0.26
N LEU A 102 -0.54 3.30 1.40
CA LEU A 102 -0.37 1.94 1.91
C LEU A 102 -1.04 1.81 3.27
N TYR A 103 -1.97 0.87 3.36
CA TYR A 103 -2.59 0.45 4.62
C TYR A 103 -1.73 -0.66 5.22
N VAL A 104 -1.25 -0.44 6.45
CA VAL A 104 -0.31 -1.34 7.10
C VAL A 104 -0.91 -1.79 8.44
N ALA A 105 -0.90 -3.10 8.69
CA ALA A 105 -1.21 -3.69 9.98
C ALA A 105 -0.07 -4.61 10.42
N GLY A 106 0.51 -4.33 11.59
CA GLY A 106 1.62 -5.08 12.17
C GLY A 106 2.90 -4.27 12.31
N ASN A 107 4.05 -4.93 12.14
CA ASN A 107 5.36 -4.32 12.38
C ASN A 107 5.85 -3.55 11.14
N LEU A 108 5.67 -2.22 11.16
CA LEU A 108 6.08 -1.31 10.09
C LEU A 108 7.56 -1.43 9.72
N LYS A 109 8.44 -1.81 10.66
CA LYS A 109 9.89 -1.92 10.42
C LYS A 109 10.21 -2.92 9.30
N LEU A 110 9.40 -3.97 9.14
CA LEU A 110 9.59 -4.98 8.10
C LEU A 110 9.53 -4.41 6.68
N LEU A 111 8.83 -3.29 6.46
CA LEU A 111 8.76 -2.67 5.13
C LEU A 111 10.07 -2.01 4.69
N SER A 112 10.99 -1.79 5.62
CA SER A 112 12.34 -1.27 5.35
C SER A 112 13.42 -2.36 5.39
N SER A 113 13.06 -3.59 5.76
CA SER A 113 13.99 -4.71 5.83
C SER A 113 14.36 -5.21 4.43
N PRO A 114 15.57 -5.76 4.24
CA PRO A 114 15.87 -6.59 3.08
C PRO A 114 14.83 -7.71 2.95
N ALA A 115 14.30 -7.91 1.75
CA ALA A 115 13.14 -8.77 1.54
C ALA A 115 13.31 -9.70 0.35
N LEU A 116 12.63 -10.85 0.38
CA LEU A 116 12.54 -11.80 -0.72
C LEU A 116 11.07 -12.10 -1.01
N ALA A 117 10.66 -11.82 -2.25
CA ALA A 117 9.35 -12.22 -2.74
C ALA A 117 9.33 -13.72 -3.05
N VAL A 118 8.35 -14.44 -2.53
CA VAL A 118 8.11 -15.86 -2.84
C VAL A 118 6.70 -16.01 -3.39
N VAL A 119 6.58 -16.49 -4.62
CA VAL A 119 5.30 -16.66 -5.33
C VAL A 119 5.23 -18.04 -5.96
N GLY A 120 4.02 -18.56 -6.16
CA GLY A 120 3.84 -19.80 -6.90
C GLY A 120 2.39 -20.27 -7.00
N SER A 121 2.22 -21.56 -7.31
CA SER A 121 0.90 -22.14 -7.56
C SER A 121 -0.01 -22.08 -6.33
N ARG A 122 -1.29 -21.74 -6.57
CA ARG A 122 -2.38 -21.88 -5.58
C ARG A 122 -2.73 -23.34 -5.29
N ASN A 123 -2.44 -24.24 -6.23
CA ASN A 123 -2.62 -25.69 -6.11
C ASN A 123 -1.26 -26.38 -6.15
N ALA A 124 -0.40 -26.06 -5.18
CA ALA A 124 0.93 -26.65 -5.08
C ALA A 124 0.86 -28.08 -4.56
N THR A 125 1.75 -28.95 -5.05
CA THR A 125 1.90 -30.30 -4.51
C THR A 125 2.40 -30.26 -3.06
N PRO A 126 2.21 -31.33 -2.27
CA PRO A 126 2.78 -31.41 -0.92
C PRO A 126 4.29 -31.15 -0.89
N GLN A 127 5.02 -31.68 -1.87
CA GLN A 127 6.46 -31.43 -2.02
C GLN A 127 6.76 -29.97 -2.37
N GLY A 128 5.97 -29.35 -3.25
CA GLY A 128 6.12 -27.94 -3.60
C GLY A 128 5.91 -27.02 -2.39
N MET A 129 4.89 -27.29 -1.57
CA MET A 129 4.65 -26.56 -0.33
C MET A 129 5.80 -26.75 0.67
N LYS A 130 6.28 -27.98 0.86
CA LYS A 130 7.42 -28.26 1.74
C LYS A 130 8.68 -27.53 1.29
N ASN A 131 8.95 -27.51 -0.01
CA ASN A 131 10.08 -26.77 -0.57
C ASN A 131 9.93 -25.27 -0.30
N ALA A 132 8.77 -24.67 -0.62
CA ALA A 132 8.52 -23.25 -0.41
C ALA A 132 8.73 -22.83 1.04
N GLN A 133 8.22 -23.62 2.00
CA GLN A 133 8.40 -23.37 3.44
C GLN A 133 9.88 -23.46 3.85
N SER A 134 10.59 -24.51 3.44
CA SER A 134 12.02 -24.67 3.75
C SER A 134 12.89 -23.55 3.17
N PHE A 135 12.62 -23.15 1.92
CA PHE A 135 13.32 -22.02 1.28
C PHE A 135 13.05 -20.71 2.02
N ALA A 136 11.78 -20.39 2.28
CA ALA A 136 11.41 -19.17 2.98
C ALA A 136 12.02 -19.11 4.39
N ARG A 137 12.05 -20.23 5.12
CA ARG A 137 12.72 -20.30 6.41
C ARG A 137 14.20 -20.03 6.31
N ALA A 138 14.91 -20.68 5.39
CA ALA A 138 16.35 -20.50 5.25
C ALA A 138 16.73 -19.02 5.00
N PHE A 139 15.95 -18.32 4.18
CA PHE A 139 16.15 -16.89 3.92
C PHE A 139 15.72 -16.00 5.10
N SER A 140 14.65 -16.37 5.80
CA SER A 140 14.24 -15.67 7.04
C SER A 140 15.29 -15.81 8.14
N ASP A 141 15.89 -16.99 8.31
CA ASP A 141 17.02 -17.22 9.22
C ASP A 141 18.26 -16.39 8.83
N ALA A 142 18.46 -16.14 7.53
CA ALA A 142 19.47 -15.21 7.04
C ALA A 142 19.13 -13.72 7.27
N GLY A 143 17.92 -13.41 7.75
CA GLY A 143 17.47 -12.06 8.08
C GLY A 143 16.66 -11.36 6.99
N LEU A 144 16.22 -12.08 5.95
CA LEU A 144 15.35 -11.52 4.91
C LEU A 144 13.88 -11.62 5.33
N ALA A 145 13.12 -10.54 5.18
CA ALA A 145 11.67 -10.59 5.31
C ALA A 145 11.06 -11.33 4.10
N ILE A 146 10.20 -12.30 4.35
CA ILE A 146 9.51 -13.04 3.28
C ILE A 146 8.26 -12.29 2.86
N VAL A 147 8.15 -11.92 1.58
CA VAL A 147 7.00 -11.19 1.03
C VAL A 147 6.19 -12.09 0.13
N SER A 148 4.86 -12.16 0.33
CA SER A 148 3.97 -12.96 -0.51
C SER A 148 2.52 -12.46 -0.45
N GLY A 149 1.63 -13.02 -1.27
CA GLY A 149 0.26 -12.54 -1.48
C GLY A 149 -0.81 -13.15 -0.57
N LEU A 150 -0.41 -13.93 0.45
CA LEU A 150 -1.30 -14.67 1.35
C LEU A 150 -2.29 -15.64 0.65
N ALA A 151 -2.02 -16.03 -0.59
CA ALA A 151 -2.84 -17.02 -1.28
C ALA A 151 -2.68 -18.44 -0.70
N LEU A 152 -3.59 -19.34 -1.05
CA LEU A 152 -3.41 -20.78 -0.82
C LEU A 152 -2.18 -21.29 -1.56
N GLY A 153 -1.64 -22.44 -1.12
CA GLY A 153 -0.51 -23.09 -1.79
C GLY A 153 0.84 -22.49 -1.39
N VAL A 154 1.62 -22.03 -2.38
CA VAL A 154 3.00 -21.57 -2.17
C VAL A 154 3.08 -20.39 -1.22
N ASP A 155 2.24 -19.37 -1.37
CA ASP A 155 2.27 -18.15 -0.55
C ASP A 155 2.07 -18.47 0.94
N SER A 156 1.05 -19.26 1.26
CA SER A 156 0.80 -19.76 2.63
C SER A 156 2.01 -20.51 3.21
N ALA A 157 2.67 -21.34 2.41
CA ALA A 157 3.85 -22.09 2.85
C ALA A 157 5.06 -21.17 3.05
N ALA A 158 5.24 -20.17 2.19
CA ALA A 158 6.29 -19.17 2.31
C ALA A 158 6.12 -18.33 3.58
N HIS A 159 4.90 -17.87 3.89
CA HIS A 159 4.62 -17.14 5.13
C HIS A 159 4.93 -17.98 6.37
N ARG A 160 4.56 -19.28 6.38
CA ARG A 160 4.93 -20.19 7.48
C ARG A 160 6.44 -20.27 7.67
N GLY A 161 7.20 -20.45 6.60
CA GLY A 161 8.67 -20.46 6.66
C GLY A 161 9.23 -19.12 7.15
N GLY A 162 8.68 -18.00 6.68
CA GLY A 162 9.05 -16.66 7.13
C GLY A 162 8.88 -16.45 8.63
N LEU A 163 7.75 -16.89 9.20
CA LEU A 163 7.44 -16.80 10.63
C LEU A 163 8.31 -17.70 11.52
N GLU A 164 8.82 -18.81 10.99
CA GLU A 164 9.73 -19.71 11.72
C GLU A 164 11.13 -19.11 11.91
N GLY A 165 11.53 -18.18 11.05
CA GLY A 165 12.82 -17.51 11.11
C GLY A 165 12.75 -16.08 11.68
N ARG A 166 13.93 -15.48 11.89
CA ARG A 166 14.04 -14.13 12.49
C ARG A 166 13.69 -12.97 11.55
N GLY A 167 13.70 -13.19 10.23
CA GLY A 167 13.35 -12.19 9.21
C GLY A 167 11.86 -11.88 9.13
N SER A 168 11.01 -12.78 9.66
CA SER A 168 9.55 -12.67 9.64
C SER A 168 8.97 -12.56 8.22
N THR A 169 7.73 -12.04 8.10
CA THR A 169 7.02 -12.03 6.81
C THR A 169 6.10 -10.82 6.67
N VAL A 170 5.88 -10.39 5.42
CA VAL A 170 4.92 -9.36 5.01
C VAL A 170 3.94 -9.97 4.01
N ALA A 171 2.65 -9.84 4.29
CA ALA A 171 1.59 -10.21 3.36
C ALA A 171 1.12 -8.97 2.59
N VAL A 172 1.04 -9.06 1.26
CA VAL A 172 0.45 -8.02 0.40
C VAL A 172 -0.93 -8.48 -0.02
N LEU A 173 -1.97 -7.83 0.49
CA LEU A 173 -3.35 -8.22 0.26
C LEU A 173 -3.92 -7.53 -0.99
N GLY A 174 -4.67 -8.27 -1.79
CA GLY A 174 -5.43 -7.73 -2.93
C GLY A 174 -6.82 -7.20 -2.56
N THR A 175 -7.17 -7.21 -1.26
CA THR A 175 -8.45 -6.80 -0.70
C THR A 175 -8.22 -6.01 0.58
N GLY A 176 -9.01 -4.96 0.81
CA GLY A 176 -8.99 -4.12 2.01
C GLY A 176 -10.39 -3.76 2.47
#